data_AF-A0A2Z5JR04-F1
#
_entry.id   AF-A0A2Z5JR04-F1
#
_cell.length_a   1.000
_cell.length_b   1.000
_cell.length_c   1.000
_cell.angle_alpha   90.00
_cell.angle_beta   90.00
_cell.angle_gamma   90.00
#
_symmetry.space_group_name_H-M   'P 1'
#
loop_
_entity.id
_entity.type
_entity.pdbx_description
1 polymer ?
#
loop_
_entity_poly.entity_id
_entity_poly.type
_entity_poly.pdbx_seq_one_letter_code
_entity_poly.pdbx_strand_id
1 'polypeptide(L)'
;MAGRSAAEYRIEDLAHASGATVRTIRAYQDRGLLPTPERRGRANVYRDTHLARLRQIADLLDRGYTLASIKELLEAWDAGRGLGGILGLVAEVHGPWTDEQADRITRAELNTRFGGSPDDEAVAEAVELGVLERIPGRDDEFLVPSPQELAVAVELYAAGVPLSAISGHLRELRGQVEQIASRFLEFMTEHVFARYLGHRPPTDSDAAEAAAMVRRLRPLAQQTVDAELARAMRTFATRHLQHHLGSDTPLASDASIPMTRQVDLPPETIRSVEGLVGPENVSAFVAAAAEREVQSRTLDVLVSSTGEVEHITQSG
;
A
#
# COMPACT_ATOMS: atom_id res chain seq x y z
N MET A 1 -34.16 32.23 -0.86
CA MET A 1 -33.10 32.01 0.14
C MET A 1 -33.74 31.94 1.52
N ALA A 2 -33.70 30.79 2.17
CA ALA A 2 -34.12 30.61 3.56
C ALA A 2 -32.86 30.23 4.37
N GLY A 3 -32.43 31.09 5.28
CA GLY A 3 -31.29 30.84 6.15
C GLY A 3 -31.58 29.65 7.06
N ARG A 4 -30.80 28.56 6.93
CA ARG A 4 -30.80 27.49 7.93
C ARG A 4 -30.34 28.09 9.26
N SER A 5 -31.24 28.15 10.23
CA SER A 5 -30.89 28.48 11.61
C SER A 5 -29.84 27.47 12.09
N ALA A 6 -28.63 27.93 12.39
CA ALA A 6 -27.57 27.09 12.97
C ALA A 6 -28.10 26.48 14.27
N ALA A 7 -28.00 25.16 14.44
CA ALA A 7 -28.48 24.52 15.64
C ALA A 7 -27.60 24.94 16.83
N GLU A 8 -28.27 25.35 17.91
CA GLU A 8 -27.64 25.76 19.16
C GLU A 8 -27.79 24.61 20.17
N TYR A 9 -26.67 24.20 20.76
CA TYR A 9 -26.61 23.10 21.71
C TYR A 9 -26.26 23.63 23.11
N ARG A 10 -26.90 23.09 24.14
CA ARG A 10 -26.30 23.10 25.49
C ARG A 10 -25.21 22.04 25.57
N ILE A 11 -24.36 22.12 26.60
CA ILE A 11 -23.22 21.20 26.75
C ILE A 11 -23.68 19.73 26.85
N GLU A 12 -24.85 19.49 27.43
CA GLU A 12 -25.48 18.17 27.55
C GLU A 12 -25.98 17.66 26.19
N ASP A 13 -26.65 18.51 25.42
CA ASP A 13 -27.11 18.18 24.06
C ASP A 13 -25.93 17.91 23.12
N LEU A 14 -24.85 18.70 23.25
CA LEU A 14 -23.63 18.53 22.47
C LEU A 14 -22.92 17.22 22.81
N ALA A 15 -22.87 16.85 24.09
CA ALA A 15 -22.34 15.56 24.54
C ALA A 15 -23.13 14.41 23.91
N HIS A 16 -24.46 14.48 23.94
CA HIS A 16 -25.30 13.46 23.34
C HIS A 16 -25.11 13.37 21.82
N ALA A 17 -25.08 14.52 21.12
CA ALA A 17 -24.96 14.58 19.67
C ALA A 17 -23.57 14.19 19.12
N SER A 18 -22.52 14.36 19.93
CA SER A 18 -21.14 14.02 19.57
C SER A 18 -20.71 12.62 20.02
N GLY A 19 -21.44 11.99 20.94
CA GLY A 19 -21.01 10.75 21.59
C GLY A 19 -19.92 10.94 22.65
N ALA A 20 -19.44 12.18 22.88
CA ALA A 20 -18.44 12.50 23.89
C ALA A 20 -19.10 12.83 25.24
N THR A 21 -18.38 12.62 26.35
CA THR A 21 -18.90 13.02 27.67
C THR A 21 -18.73 14.53 27.91
N VAL A 22 -19.57 15.13 28.75
CA VAL A 22 -19.43 16.54 29.20
C VAL A 22 -18.04 16.81 29.77
N ARG A 23 -17.46 15.84 30.50
CA ARG A 23 -16.10 15.91 31.04
C ARG A 23 -15.06 15.99 29.92
N THR A 24 -15.20 15.17 28.89
CA THR A 24 -14.31 15.16 27.71
C THR A 24 -14.38 16.50 26.96
N ILE A 25 -15.59 17.02 26.74
CA ILE A 25 -15.80 18.30 26.06
C ILE A 25 -15.10 19.44 26.82
N ARG A 26 -15.28 19.53 28.13
CA ARG A 26 -14.58 20.54 28.96
C ARG A 26 -13.06 20.37 28.90
N ALA A 27 -12.58 19.13 28.98
CA ALA A 27 -11.15 18.85 28.89
C ALA A 27 -10.54 19.20 27.52
N TYR A 28 -11.33 19.19 26.44
CA TYR A 28 -10.91 19.69 25.13
C TYR A 28 -10.94 21.22 25.04
N GLN A 29 -11.94 21.86 25.67
CA GLN A 29 -11.97 23.32 25.79
C GLN A 29 -10.76 23.86 26.57
N ASP A 30 -10.46 23.26 27.73
CA ASP A 30 -9.34 23.68 28.58
C ASP A 30 -7.99 23.51 27.86
N ARG A 31 -7.90 22.55 26.95
CA ARG A 31 -6.71 22.31 26.10
C ARG A 31 -6.72 23.12 24.81
N GLY A 32 -7.70 23.97 24.56
CA GLY A 32 -7.80 24.79 23.35
C GLY A 32 -8.14 24.02 22.07
N LEU A 33 -8.63 22.79 22.17
CA LEU A 33 -9.03 21.95 21.03
C LEU A 33 -10.41 22.32 20.47
N LEU A 34 -11.19 23.10 21.23
CA LEU A 34 -12.51 23.58 20.83
C LEU A 34 -12.54 25.11 20.89
N PRO A 35 -13.18 25.76 19.91
CA PRO A 35 -13.40 27.19 19.96
C PRO A 35 -14.20 27.58 21.20
N THR A 36 -13.96 28.80 21.67
CA THR A 36 -14.62 29.33 22.86
C THR A 36 -16.13 29.43 22.62
N PRO A 37 -16.96 28.86 23.50
CA PRO A 37 -18.40 28.88 23.31
C PRO A 37 -18.95 30.30 23.52
N GLU A 38 -20.05 30.61 22.85
CA GLU A 38 -20.69 31.91 22.99
C GLU A 38 -21.40 32.02 24.34
N ARG A 39 -21.17 33.11 25.06
CA ARG A 39 -21.87 33.38 26.33
C ARG A 39 -23.20 34.04 26.03
N ARG A 40 -24.31 33.38 26.36
CA ARG A 40 -25.65 33.97 26.36
C ARG A 40 -26.21 33.98 27.78
N GLY A 41 -26.08 35.14 28.44
CA GLY A 41 -26.46 35.31 29.85
C GLY A 41 -25.55 34.51 30.78
N ARG A 42 -26.13 33.65 31.63
CA ARG A 42 -25.40 32.80 32.60
C ARG A 42 -24.93 31.46 32.02
N ALA A 43 -25.23 31.17 30.75
CA ALA A 43 -24.97 29.87 30.17
C ALA A 43 -24.19 29.96 28.85
N ASN A 44 -23.28 29.00 28.65
CA ASN A 44 -22.55 28.83 27.40
C ASN A 44 -23.45 28.15 26.37
N VAL A 45 -23.34 28.59 25.12
CA VAL A 45 -24.06 28.05 23.97
C VAL A 45 -23.03 27.58 22.95
N TYR A 46 -23.25 26.38 22.44
CA TYR A 46 -22.41 25.72 21.45
C TYR A 46 -23.16 25.73 20.11
N ARG A 47 -22.42 25.83 19.02
CA ARG A 47 -22.98 25.81 17.66
C ARG A 47 -22.57 24.54 16.93
N ASP A 48 -23.16 24.30 15.75
CA ASP A 48 -22.78 23.19 14.85
C ASP A 48 -21.27 23.09 14.59
N THR A 49 -20.54 24.22 14.60
CA THR A 49 -19.07 24.24 14.50
C THR A 49 -18.38 23.44 15.60
N HIS A 50 -18.92 23.46 16.82
CA HIS A 50 -18.38 22.71 17.95
C HIS A 50 -18.65 21.21 17.80
N LEU A 51 -19.84 20.86 17.28
CA LEU A 51 -20.20 19.47 17.02
C LEU A 51 -19.34 18.87 15.90
N ALA A 52 -19.12 19.62 14.82
CA ALA A 52 -18.25 19.22 13.74
C ALA A 52 -16.81 18.99 14.25
N ARG A 53 -16.29 19.90 15.07
CA ARG A 53 -14.94 19.79 15.64
C ARG A 53 -14.80 18.59 16.58
N LEU A 54 -15.82 18.28 17.38
CA LEU A 54 -15.83 17.09 18.24
C LEU A 54 -15.80 15.78 17.42
N ARG A 55 -16.54 15.70 16.32
CA ARG A 55 -16.52 14.53 15.43
C ARG A 55 -15.17 14.34 14.74
N GLN A 56 -14.54 15.43 14.32
CA GLN A 56 -13.19 15.40 13.74
C GLN A 56 -12.14 14.93 14.73
N ILE A 57 -12.19 15.40 15.98
CA ILE A 57 -11.27 14.94 17.03
C ILE A 57 -11.47 13.44 17.27
N ALA A 58 -12.71 12.94 17.30
CA ALA A 58 -12.99 11.52 17.47
C ALA A 58 -12.42 10.67 16.33
N ASP A 59 -12.69 11.04 15.08
CA ASP A 59 -12.18 10.33 13.89
C ASP A 59 -10.65 10.30 13.82
N LEU A 60 -9.97 11.39 14.19
CA LEU A 60 -8.50 11.41 14.27
C LEU A 60 -7.95 10.55 15.41
N LEU A 61 -8.63 10.51 16.55
CA LEU A 61 -8.25 9.63 17.66
C LEU A 61 -8.43 8.15 17.30
N ASP A 62 -9.51 7.80 16.59
CA ASP A 62 -9.77 6.44 16.11
C ASP A 62 -8.68 5.97 15.12
N ARG A 63 -8.06 6.91 14.40
CA ARG A 63 -6.92 6.68 13.50
C ARG A 63 -5.54 6.70 14.20
N GLY A 64 -5.51 6.78 15.52
CA GLY A 64 -4.28 6.69 16.33
C GLY A 64 -3.50 8.00 16.51
N TYR A 65 -4.05 9.15 16.12
CA TYR A 65 -3.39 10.43 16.36
C TYR A 65 -3.44 10.82 17.84
N THR A 66 -2.38 11.46 18.34
CA THR A 66 -2.36 11.96 19.73
C THR A 66 -3.09 13.31 19.84
N LEU A 67 -3.65 13.61 21.02
CA LEU A 67 -4.30 14.90 21.28
C LEU A 67 -3.37 16.12 21.07
N ALA A 68 -2.05 15.95 21.27
CA ALA A 68 -1.07 17.01 21.02
C ALA A 68 -0.95 17.29 19.51
N SER A 69 -0.79 16.24 18.70
CA SER A 69 -0.75 16.36 17.24
C SER A 69 -2.05 16.91 16.67
N ILE A 70 -3.21 16.48 17.21
CA ILE A 70 -4.53 17.00 16.83
C ILE A 70 -4.64 18.49 17.16
N LYS A 71 -4.11 18.93 18.32
CA LYS A 71 -4.13 20.35 18.70
C LYS A 71 -3.31 21.21 17.74
N GLU A 72 -2.08 20.80 17.42
CA GLU A 72 -1.23 21.52 16.46
C GLU A 72 -1.88 21.61 15.07
N LEU A 73 -2.55 20.52 14.66
CA LEU A 73 -3.32 20.47 13.42
C LEU A 73 -4.49 21.46 13.45
N LEU A 74 -5.32 21.44 14.50
CA LEU A 74 -6.47 22.31 14.64
C LEU A 74 -6.09 23.79 14.83
N GLU A 75 -4.96 24.09 15.47
CA GLU A 75 -4.42 25.46 15.59
C GLU A 75 -3.88 25.97 14.26
N ALA A 76 -3.33 25.09 13.40
CA ALA A 76 -3.00 25.45 12.04
C ALA A 76 -4.26 25.80 11.23
N TRP A 77 -5.35 25.04 11.39
CA TRP A 77 -6.66 25.30 10.76
C TRP A 77 -7.25 26.67 11.15
N ASP A 78 -7.27 27.00 12.45
CA ASP A 78 -7.83 28.29 12.92
C ASP A 78 -6.99 29.51 12.48
N ALA A 79 -5.70 29.30 12.19
CA ALA A 79 -4.80 30.32 11.64
C ALA A 79 -4.94 30.51 10.11
N GLY A 80 -5.93 29.88 9.47
CA GLY A 80 -6.14 29.95 8.02
C GLY A 80 -5.16 29.09 7.21
N ARG A 81 -4.49 28.12 7.85
CA ARG A 81 -3.67 27.13 7.15
C ARG A 81 -4.57 25.94 6.78
N GLY A 82 -4.84 25.81 5.48
CA GLY A 82 -5.87 24.92 4.92
C GLY A 82 -5.63 23.44 5.24
N LEU A 83 -6.50 22.87 6.07
CA LEU A 83 -6.50 21.45 6.43
C LEU A 83 -7.69 20.69 5.86
N GLY A 84 -8.68 21.36 5.27
CA GLY A 84 -9.76 20.67 4.56
C GLY A 84 -9.20 19.93 3.35
N GLY A 85 -8.24 20.56 2.66
CA GLY A 85 -7.53 19.93 1.56
C GLY A 85 -6.47 18.92 2.01
N ILE A 86 -5.71 19.14 3.09
CA ILE A 86 -4.70 18.18 3.58
C ILE A 86 -5.37 16.95 4.22
N LEU A 87 -6.43 17.12 5.00
CA LEU A 87 -7.20 16.00 5.55
C LEU A 87 -8.01 15.29 4.46
N GLY A 88 -8.48 16.02 3.44
CA GLY A 88 -9.02 15.43 2.21
C GLY A 88 -7.97 14.63 1.45
N LEU A 89 -6.74 15.12 1.33
CA LEU A 89 -5.62 14.40 0.72
C LEU A 89 -5.22 13.18 1.56
N VAL A 90 -5.13 13.31 2.89
CA VAL A 90 -4.85 12.20 3.82
C VAL A 90 -5.96 11.16 3.76
N ALA A 91 -7.24 11.56 3.78
CA ALA A 91 -8.37 10.64 3.62
C ALA A 91 -8.43 10.00 2.23
N GLU A 92 -7.97 10.68 1.18
CA GLU A 92 -7.90 10.13 -0.18
C GLU A 92 -6.70 9.21 -0.37
N VAL A 93 -5.54 9.54 0.21
CA VAL A 93 -4.32 8.71 0.24
C VAL A 93 -4.56 7.44 1.08
N HIS A 94 -5.30 7.55 2.18
CA HIS A 94 -5.74 6.42 3.01
C HIS A 94 -7.06 5.79 2.56
N GLY A 95 -7.72 6.35 1.54
CA GLY A 95 -8.90 5.75 0.93
C GLY A 95 -8.52 4.42 0.27
N PRO A 96 -9.45 3.46 0.17
CA PRO A 96 -9.13 2.15 -0.36
C PRO A 96 -8.60 2.31 -1.80
N TRP A 97 -7.40 1.76 -2.03
CA TRP A 97 -6.74 1.78 -3.33
C TRP A 97 -7.36 0.78 -4.32
N THR A 98 -8.23 -0.09 -3.82
CA THR A 98 -9.07 -1.01 -4.57
C THR A 98 -10.55 -0.64 -4.34
N ASP A 99 -11.42 -0.92 -5.31
CA ASP A 99 -12.88 -0.82 -5.12
C ASP A 99 -13.45 -2.04 -4.36
N GLU A 100 -12.57 -2.85 -3.78
CA GLU A 100 -12.93 -4.07 -3.09
C GLU A 100 -13.59 -3.75 -1.76
N GLN A 101 -14.72 -4.42 -1.49
CA GLN A 101 -15.42 -4.29 -0.23
C GLN A 101 -14.94 -5.41 0.69
N ALA A 102 -14.35 -5.02 1.82
CA ALA A 102 -13.95 -5.96 2.85
C ALA A 102 -15.15 -6.82 3.29
N ASP A 103 -14.93 -8.12 3.41
CA ASP A 103 -15.96 -9.08 3.81
C ASP A 103 -15.66 -9.63 5.21
N ARG A 104 -16.57 -10.41 5.77
CA ARG A 104 -16.36 -11.10 7.04
C ARG A 104 -16.41 -12.60 6.85
N ILE A 105 -15.56 -13.30 7.59
CA ILE A 105 -15.51 -14.74 7.55
C ILE A 105 -15.41 -15.30 8.97
N THR A 106 -16.16 -16.37 9.24
CA THR A 106 -16.07 -17.07 10.52
C THR A 106 -14.93 -18.07 10.50
N ARG A 107 -14.42 -18.45 11.68
CA ARG A 107 -13.40 -19.48 11.78
C ARG A 107 -13.84 -20.82 11.18
N ALA A 108 -15.11 -21.18 11.37
CA ALA A 108 -15.67 -22.42 10.82
C ALA A 108 -15.73 -22.40 9.28
N GLU A 109 -16.08 -21.25 8.69
CA GLU A 109 -16.09 -21.06 7.24
C GLU A 109 -14.67 -21.11 6.66
N LEU A 110 -13.70 -20.47 7.32
CA LEU A 110 -12.28 -20.57 6.95
C LEU A 110 -11.81 -22.02 6.92
N ASN A 111 -12.04 -22.77 8.01
CA ASN A 111 -11.65 -24.18 8.09
C ASN A 111 -12.30 -24.97 6.95
N THR A 112 -13.58 -24.74 6.67
CA THR A 112 -14.30 -25.43 5.58
C THR A 112 -13.66 -25.18 4.21
N ARG A 113 -13.25 -23.93 3.92
CA ARG A 113 -12.60 -23.57 2.65
C ARG A 113 -11.19 -24.16 2.51
N PHE A 114 -10.50 -24.40 3.62
CA PHE A 114 -9.14 -24.95 3.67
C PHE A 114 -9.10 -26.43 4.13
N GLY A 115 -10.05 -27.25 3.69
CA GLY A 115 -9.99 -28.71 3.89
C GLY A 115 -10.59 -29.24 5.20
N GLY A 116 -11.29 -28.41 5.96
CA GLY A 116 -12.13 -28.76 7.11
C GLY A 116 -11.38 -28.94 8.43
N SER A 117 -10.04 -28.95 8.43
CA SER A 117 -9.23 -29.10 9.64
C SER A 117 -8.81 -27.72 10.18
N PRO A 118 -8.95 -27.46 11.49
CA PRO A 118 -8.48 -26.21 12.08
C PRO A 118 -6.95 -26.14 12.03
N ASP A 119 -6.45 -25.01 11.52
CA ASP A 119 -5.03 -24.67 11.53
C ASP A 119 -4.85 -23.30 12.19
N ASP A 120 -4.42 -23.28 13.45
CA ASP A 120 -4.23 -22.04 14.23
C ASP A 120 -2.98 -21.27 13.81
N GLU A 121 -1.96 -21.97 13.34
CA GLU A 121 -0.70 -21.37 12.90
C GLU A 121 -0.92 -20.61 11.60
N ALA A 122 -1.60 -21.22 10.62
CA ALA A 122 -1.95 -20.56 9.37
C ALA A 122 -2.86 -19.35 9.58
N VAL A 123 -3.80 -19.40 10.54
CA VAL A 123 -4.65 -18.26 10.86
C VAL A 123 -3.87 -17.15 11.56
N ALA A 124 -2.96 -17.49 12.48
CA ALA A 124 -2.07 -16.49 13.08
C ALA A 124 -1.21 -15.81 12.02
N GLU A 125 -0.61 -16.58 11.11
CA GLU A 125 0.19 -16.05 10.00
C GLU A 125 -0.65 -15.16 9.07
N ALA A 126 -1.87 -15.57 8.71
CA ALA A 126 -2.78 -14.76 7.90
C ALA A 126 -3.16 -13.44 8.59
N VAL A 127 -3.25 -13.43 9.93
CA VAL A 127 -3.46 -12.20 10.71
C VAL A 127 -2.22 -11.32 10.74
N GLU A 128 -1.02 -11.89 10.91
CA GLU A 128 0.23 -11.15 10.84
C GLU A 128 0.47 -10.53 9.46
N LEU A 129 0.10 -11.26 8.41
CA LEU A 129 0.08 -10.77 7.03
C LEU A 129 -1.13 -9.88 6.76
N GLY A 130 -2.06 -9.62 7.69
CA GLY A 130 -3.22 -8.76 7.42
C GLY A 130 -4.14 -9.23 6.30
N VAL A 131 -4.06 -10.51 5.89
CA VAL A 131 -5.08 -11.16 5.04
C VAL A 131 -6.38 -11.30 5.83
N LEU A 132 -6.24 -11.48 7.15
CA LEU A 132 -7.33 -11.47 8.11
C LEU A 132 -7.06 -10.40 9.16
N GLU A 133 -8.10 -9.69 9.60
CA GLU A 133 -8.02 -8.79 10.75
C GLU A 133 -8.97 -9.25 11.85
N ARG A 134 -8.51 -9.17 13.10
CA ARG A 134 -9.33 -9.52 14.26
C ARG A 134 -10.38 -8.44 14.51
N ILE A 135 -11.63 -8.85 14.71
CA ILE A 135 -12.71 -7.95 15.07
C ILE A 135 -12.77 -7.85 16.61
N PRO A 136 -12.63 -6.66 17.22
CA PRO A 136 -12.71 -6.51 18.67
C PRO A 136 -14.01 -7.07 19.25
N GLY A 137 -13.89 -7.98 20.21
CA GLY A 137 -15.04 -8.62 20.88
C GLY A 137 -15.70 -9.74 20.07
N ARG A 138 -15.11 -10.19 18.96
CA ARG A 138 -15.54 -11.36 18.20
C ARG A 138 -14.36 -12.27 17.85
N ASP A 139 -14.10 -13.26 18.71
CA ASP A 139 -12.92 -14.13 18.57
C ASP A 139 -13.04 -15.15 17.42
N ASP A 140 -14.27 -15.48 17.01
CA ASP A 140 -14.58 -16.46 15.96
C ASP A 140 -14.86 -15.84 14.58
N GLU A 141 -14.70 -14.52 14.43
CA GLU A 141 -14.98 -13.78 13.20
C GLU A 141 -13.83 -12.85 12.84
N PHE A 142 -13.48 -12.84 11.56
CA PHE A 142 -12.39 -12.04 11.00
C PHE A 142 -12.95 -11.11 9.93
N LEU A 143 -12.37 -9.92 9.83
CA LEU A 143 -12.51 -9.08 8.65
C LEU A 143 -11.50 -9.57 7.59
N VAL A 144 -11.93 -9.61 6.35
CA VAL A 144 -11.11 -9.97 5.18
C VAL A 144 -10.97 -8.69 4.35
N PRO A 145 -9.84 -7.96 4.44
CA PRO A 145 -9.65 -6.73 3.68
C PRO A 145 -9.72 -6.93 2.17
N SER A 146 -9.18 -8.06 1.67
CA SER A 146 -9.27 -8.48 0.27
C SER A 146 -9.88 -9.88 0.12
N PRO A 147 -11.20 -10.00 -0.08
CA PRO A 147 -11.85 -11.25 -0.45
C PRO A 147 -11.25 -11.97 -1.67
N GLN A 148 -10.73 -11.24 -2.66
CA GLN A 148 -10.08 -11.79 -3.85
C GLN A 148 -8.75 -12.46 -3.51
N GLU A 149 -7.90 -11.84 -2.67
CA GLU A 149 -6.65 -12.44 -2.19
C GLU A 149 -6.93 -13.75 -1.45
N LEU A 150 -7.95 -13.76 -0.59
CA LEU A 150 -8.39 -14.96 0.12
C LEU A 150 -8.90 -16.04 -0.86
N ALA A 151 -9.68 -15.66 -1.88
CA ALA A 151 -10.19 -16.60 -2.88
C ALA A 151 -9.06 -17.27 -3.66
N VAL A 152 -8.03 -16.51 -4.08
CA VAL A 152 -6.84 -17.05 -4.75
C VAL A 152 -6.11 -18.05 -3.84
N ALA A 153 -5.94 -17.73 -2.56
CA ALA A 153 -5.32 -18.65 -1.61
C ALA A 153 -6.11 -19.97 -1.46
N VAL A 154 -7.45 -19.90 -1.43
CA VAL A 154 -8.32 -21.09 -1.40
C VAL A 154 -8.14 -21.95 -2.67
N GLU A 155 -8.11 -21.32 -3.85
CA GLU A 155 -7.91 -22.04 -5.12
C GLU A 155 -6.53 -22.71 -5.20
N LEU A 156 -5.46 -22.01 -4.80
CA LEU A 156 -4.11 -22.57 -4.76
C LEU A 156 -4.01 -23.73 -3.77
N TYR A 157 -4.61 -23.61 -2.59
CA TYR A 157 -4.66 -24.70 -1.61
C TYR A 157 -5.42 -25.91 -2.16
N ALA A 158 -6.57 -25.70 -2.81
CA ALA A 158 -7.34 -26.76 -3.46
C ALA A 158 -6.56 -27.45 -4.60
N ALA A 159 -5.64 -26.74 -5.25
CA ALA A 159 -4.71 -27.30 -6.23
C ALA A 159 -3.51 -28.06 -5.60
N GLY A 160 -3.45 -28.15 -4.27
CA GLY A 160 -2.43 -28.89 -3.53
C GLY A 160 -1.20 -28.08 -3.12
N VAL A 161 -1.23 -26.74 -3.25
CA VAL A 161 -0.14 -25.88 -2.79
C VAL A 161 -0.22 -25.74 -1.26
N PRO A 162 0.86 -26.03 -0.51
CA PRO A 162 0.88 -25.86 0.95
C PRO A 162 0.62 -24.41 1.37
N LEU A 163 -0.14 -24.19 2.45
CA LEU A 163 -0.43 -22.84 2.97
C LEU A 163 0.83 -22.03 3.26
N SER A 164 1.88 -22.67 3.80
CA SER A 164 3.18 -22.05 4.06
C SER A 164 3.90 -21.56 2.80
N ALA A 165 3.69 -22.22 1.66
CA ALA A 165 4.23 -21.78 0.38
C ALA A 165 3.43 -20.58 -0.17
N ILE A 166 2.11 -20.58 0.00
CA ILE A 166 1.23 -19.47 -0.40
C ILE A 166 1.56 -18.22 0.44
N SER A 167 1.59 -18.33 1.76
CA SER A 167 1.92 -17.22 2.68
C SER A 167 3.36 -16.74 2.51
N GLY A 168 4.30 -17.67 2.29
CA GLY A 168 5.69 -17.36 1.94
C GLY A 168 5.80 -16.51 0.68
N HIS A 169 5.11 -16.91 -0.40
CA HIS A 169 5.09 -16.15 -1.65
C HIS A 169 4.43 -14.77 -1.49
N LEU A 170 3.32 -14.69 -0.77
CA LEU A 170 2.63 -13.43 -0.49
C LEU A 170 3.53 -12.44 0.26
N ARG A 171 4.28 -12.89 1.27
CA ARG A 171 5.21 -12.05 2.03
C ARG A 171 6.28 -11.45 1.12
N GLU A 172 6.87 -12.25 0.24
CA GLU A 172 7.86 -11.77 -0.71
C GLU A 172 7.26 -10.80 -1.73
N LEU A 173 6.09 -11.14 -2.28
CA LEU A 173 5.36 -10.29 -3.22
C LEU A 173 5.06 -8.92 -2.62
N ARG A 174 4.63 -8.86 -1.36
CA ARG A 174 4.36 -7.59 -0.66
C ARG A 174 5.60 -6.73 -0.55
N GLY A 175 6.73 -7.29 -0.15
CA GLY A 175 7.99 -6.53 -0.12
C GLY A 175 8.38 -5.97 -1.49
N GLN A 176 8.15 -6.72 -2.57
CA GLN A 176 8.40 -6.26 -3.94
C GLN A 176 7.43 -5.13 -4.35
N VAL A 177 6.14 -5.28 -4.02
CA VAL A 177 5.12 -4.26 -4.31
C VAL A 177 5.35 -2.99 -3.50
N GLU A 178 5.74 -3.08 -2.23
CA GLU A 178 6.10 -1.93 -1.40
C GLU A 178 7.26 -1.14 -2.00
N GLN A 179 8.27 -1.83 -2.52
CA GLN A 179 9.40 -1.19 -3.20
C GLN A 179 8.96 -0.46 -4.49
N ILE A 180 8.04 -1.07 -5.24
CA ILE A 180 7.43 -0.45 -6.44
C ILE A 180 6.61 0.79 -6.02
N ALA A 181 5.78 0.67 -4.99
CA ALA A 181 4.94 1.74 -4.47
C ALA A 181 5.78 2.94 -3.99
N SER A 182 6.89 2.70 -3.27
CA SER A 182 7.83 3.77 -2.86
C SER A 182 8.36 4.54 -4.06
N ARG A 183 8.81 3.83 -5.11
CA ARG A 183 9.33 4.46 -6.33
C ARG A 183 8.26 5.25 -7.09
N PHE A 184 7.04 4.73 -7.17
CA PHE A 184 5.92 5.47 -7.75
C PHE A 184 5.64 6.74 -6.93
N LEU A 185 5.64 6.65 -5.60
CA LEU A 185 5.38 7.79 -4.73
C LEU A 185 6.49 8.85 -4.81
N GLU A 186 7.76 8.43 -4.92
CA GLU A 186 8.92 9.31 -5.14
C GLU A 186 8.77 10.05 -6.47
N PHE A 187 8.54 9.31 -7.57
CA PHE A 187 8.31 9.87 -8.90
C PHE A 187 7.16 10.89 -8.90
N MET A 188 6.06 10.53 -8.26
CA MET A 188 4.88 11.37 -8.05
C MET A 188 5.20 12.63 -7.25
N THR A 189 5.94 12.49 -6.16
CA THR A 189 6.34 13.64 -5.32
C THR A 189 7.18 14.63 -6.10
N GLU A 190 8.16 14.13 -6.85
CA GLU A 190 9.10 14.94 -7.61
C GLU A 190 8.44 15.62 -8.82
N HIS A 191 7.65 14.88 -9.61
CA HIS A 191 7.17 15.38 -10.91
C HIS A 191 5.73 15.90 -10.85
N VAL A 192 4.97 15.48 -9.86
CA VAL A 192 3.53 15.77 -9.78
C VAL A 192 3.19 16.67 -8.61
N PHE A 193 3.65 16.38 -7.40
CA PHE A 193 3.34 17.19 -6.23
C PHE A 193 4.27 18.39 -6.00
N ALA A 194 5.48 18.39 -6.56
CA ALA A 194 6.41 19.54 -6.45
C ALA A 194 5.78 20.87 -6.92
N ARG A 195 4.84 20.82 -7.88
CA ARG A 195 4.11 22.01 -8.37
C ARG A 195 3.08 22.57 -7.38
N TYR A 196 2.61 21.74 -6.44
CA TYR A 196 1.59 22.08 -5.43
C TYR A 196 2.19 22.36 -4.06
N LEU A 197 3.35 21.77 -3.74
CA LEU A 197 3.99 21.82 -2.43
C LEU A 197 5.22 22.77 -2.36
N GLY A 198 5.47 23.56 -3.41
CA GLY A 198 6.62 24.46 -3.45
C GLY A 198 6.47 25.70 -2.55
N HIS A 199 7.54 26.02 -1.78
CA HIS A 199 7.91 27.28 -1.07
C HIS A 199 6.84 28.03 -0.23
N ARG A 200 5.59 27.57 -0.19
CA ARG A 200 4.50 28.12 0.60
C ARG A 200 3.63 26.98 1.11
N PRO A 201 3.06 27.10 2.32
CA PRO A 201 2.10 26.11 2.80
C PRO A 201 0.90 26.04 1.83
N PRO A 202 0.46 24.83 1.43
CA PRO A 202 -0.62 24.66 0.46
C PRO A 202 -1.95 25.23 0.99
N THR A 203 -2.70 25.86 0.10
CA THR A 203 -4.07 26.32 0.36
C THR A 203 -5.06 25.16 0.30
N ASP A 204 -6.30 25.36 0.77
CA ASP A 204 -7.36 24.34 0.62
C ASP A 204 -7.65 24.01 -0.85
N SER A 205 -7.46 24.96 -1.78
CA SER A 205 -7.57 24.73 -3.22
C SER A 205 -6.44 23.83 -3.72
N ASP A 206 -5.20 24.10 -3.31
CA ASP A 206 -4.03 23.32 -3.72
C ASP A 206 -4.16 21.86 -3.28
N ALA A 207 -4.64 21.64 -2.07
CA ALA A 207 -4.77 20.29 -1.54
C ALA A 207 -6.03 19.56 -2.06
N ALA A 208 -7.11 20.27 -2.42
CA ALA A 208 -8.23 19.70 -3.18
C ALA A 208 -7.83 19.30 -4.61
N GLU A 209 -6.99 20.09 -5.28
CA GLU A 209 -6.42 19.77 -6.60
C GLU A 209 -5.48 18.57 -6.52
N ALA A 210 -4.60 18.53 -5.51
CA ALA A 210 -3.74 17.39 -5.24
C ALA A 210 -4.55 16.09 -5.00
N ALA A 211 -5.62 16.16 -4.20
CA ALA A 211 -6.52 15.03 -3.97
C ALA A 211 -7.23 14.58 -5.26
N ALA A 212 -7.71 15.52 -6.09
CA ALA A 212 -8.31 15.19 -7.38
C ALA A 212 -7.31 14.53 -8.35
N MET A 213 -6.04 14.92 -8.27
CA MET A 213 -4.98 14.32 -9.05
C MET A 213 -4.65 12.89 -8.58
N VAL A 214 -4.58 12.65 -7.27
CA VAL A 214 -4.45 11.29 -6.70
C VAL A 214 -5.57 10.38 -7.21
N ARG A 215 -6.83 10.83 -7.14
CA ARG A 215 -7.98 10.06 -7.65
C ARG A 215 -7.87 9.71 -9.13
N ARG A 216 -7.28 10.58 -9.95
CA ARG A 216 -7.07 10.33 -11.39
C ARG A 216 -5.91 9.39 -11.66
N LEU A 217 -4.87 9.42 -10.83
CA LEU A 217 -3.64 8.66 -11.06
C LEU A 217 -3.71 7.24 -10.52
N ARG A 218 -4.49 6.99 -9.46
CA ARG A 218 -4.72 5.64 -8.91
C ARG A 218 -5.06 4.59 -9.99
N PRO A 219 -6.10 4.76 -10.83
CA PRO A 219 -6.44 3.76 -11.84
C PRO A 219 -5.34 3.60 -12.93
N LEU A 220 -4.59 4.66 -13.23
CA LEU A 220 -3.51 4.60 -14.23
C LEU A 220 -2.29 3.84 -13.72
N ALA A 221 -1.95 4.01 -12.44
CA ALA A 221 -0.89 3.26 -11.79
C ALA A 221 -1.24 1.77 -11.76
N GLN A 222 -2.47 1.42 -11.37
CA GLN A 222 -2.94 0.03 -11.35
C GLN A 222 -2.89 -0.61 -12.74
N GLN A 223 -3.42 0.08 -13.77
CA GLN A 223 -3.37 -0.42 -15.15
C GLN A 223 -1.93 -0.65 -15.65
N THR A 224 -1.00 0.21 -15.24
CA THR A 224 0.42 0.07 -15.60
C THR A 224 1.01 -1.17 -14.92
N VAL A 225 0.80 -1.34 -13.60
CA VAL A 225 1.29 -2.53 -12.88
C VAL A 225 0.72 -3.82 -13.47
N ASP A 226 -0.58 -3.86 -13.78
CA ASP A 226 -1.22 -5.03 -14.39
C ASP A 226 -0.62 -5.36 -15.77
N ALA A 227 -0.41 -4.34 -16.61
CA ALA A 227 0.20 -4.53 -17.93
C ALA A 227 1.66 -5.00 -17.83
N GLU A 228 2.43 -4.44 -16.90
CA GLU A 228 3.83 -4.80 -16.65
C GLU A 228 3.95 -6.22 -16.10
N LEU A 229 3.05 -6.61 -15.19
CA LEU A 229 2.95 -7.96 -14.66
C LEU A 229 2.60 -8.96 -15.77
N ALA A 230 1.58 -8.66 -16.58
CA ALA A 230 1.18 -9.51 -17.71
C ALA A 230 2.33 -9.70 -18.73
N ARG A 231 3.08 -8.62 -19.02
CA ARG A 231 4.27 -8.70 -19.86
C ARG A 231 5.35 -9.58 -19.23
N ALA A 232 5.68 -9.36 -17.96
CA ALA A 232 6.70 -10.12 -17.24
C ALA A 232 6.34 -11.62 -17.19
N MET A 233 5.09 -11.95 -16.83
CA MET A 233 4.58 -13.31 -16.83
C MET A 233 4.72 -13.98 -18.19
N ARG A 234 4.37 -13.28 -19.29
CA ARG A 234 4.55 -13.81 -20.65
C ARG A 234 6.01 -14.11 -20.96
N THR A 235 6.91 -13.20 -20.60
CA THR A 235 8.35 -13.37 -20.82
C THR A 235 8.89 -14.59 -20.05
N PHE A 236 8.55 -14.73 -18.77
CA PHE A 236 9.05 -15.84 -17.95
C PHE A 236 8.38 -17.18 -18.29
N ALA A 237 7.07 -17.20 -18.58
CA ALA A 237 6.38 -18.41 -19.02
C ALA A 237 6.98 -18.92 -20.35
N THR A 238 7.27 -18.01 -21.29
CA THR A 238 7.92 -18.38 -22.57
C THR A 238 9.29 -19.00 -22.32
N ARG A 239 10.11 -18.40 -21.44
CA ARG A 239 11.44 -18.95 -21.09
C ARG A 239 11.34 -20.29 -20.36
N HIS A 240 10.41 -20.44 -19.42
CA HIS A 240 10.21 -21.66 -18.67
C HIS A 240 9.77 -22.82 -19.56
N LEU A 241 8.85 -22.56 -20.50
CA LEU A 241 8.42 -23.52 -21.52
C LEU A 241 9.56 -23.87 -22.48
N GLN A 242 10.35 -22.89 -22.94
CA GLN A 242 11.51 -23.15 -23.79
C GLN A 242 12.57 -24.00 -23.09
N HIS A 243 12.78 -23.79 -21.79
CA HIS A 243 13.72 -24.58 -21.01
C HIS A 243 13.25 -26.05 -20.86
N HIS A 244 11.97 -26.28 -20.60
CA HIS A 244 11.40 -27.63 -20.43
C HIS A 244 11.17 -28.38 -21.76
N LEU A 245 10.78 -27.67 -22.83
CA LEU A 245 10.62 -28.27 -24.17
C LEU A 245 11.96 -28.50 -24.88
N GLY A 246 12.98 -27.69 -24.55
CA GLY A 246 14.35 -27.84 -25.03
C GLY A 246 15.09 -29.04 -24.42
N SER A 247 14.67 -29.51 -23.23
CA SER A 247 15.24 -30.70 -22.59
C SER A 247 14.70 -32.03 -23.13
N ASP A 248 13.53 -32.05 -23.78
CA ASP A 248 12.84 -33.29 -24.19
C ASP A 248 12.81 -33.57 -25.70
N THR A 249 13.46 -32.76 -26.54
CA THR A 249 13.52 -33.05 -27.99
C THR A 249 14.91 -33.57 -28.38
N PRO A 250 15.09 -34.88 -28.64
CA PRO A 250 16.22 -35.33 -29.45
C PRO A 250 15.95 -34.89 -30.88
N LEU A 251 16.32 -33.65 -31.20
CA LEU A 251 16.32 -33.14 -32.56
C LEU A 251 17.31 -33.97 -33.35
N ALA A 252 16.78 -34.81 -34.24
CA ALA A 252 17.53 -35.39 -35.32
C ALA A 252 18.17 -34.26 -36.14
N SER A 253 19.49 -34.16 -36.03
CA SER A 253 20.41 -33.78 -37.10
C SER A 253 19.92 -32.72 -38.10
N ASP A 254 20.12 -31.44 -37.78
CA ASP A 254 20.83 -30.58 -38.71
C ASP A 254 21.67 -29.52 -37.97
N ALA A 255 22.84 -29.22 -38.53
CA ALA A 255 24.01 -28.70 -37.84
C ALA A 255 23.86 -27.29 -37.23
N SER A 256 23.89 -27.18 -35.90
CA SER A 256 24.38 -26.02 -35.11
C SER A 256 24.42 -26.42 -33.63
N ILE A 257 25.50 -27.06 -33.20
CA ILE A 257 25.74 -27.42 -31.79
C ILE A 257 25.66 -26.14 -30.95
N PRO A 258 24.89 -26.05 -29.84
CA PRO A 258 25.08 -24.99 -28.87
C PRO A 258 26.51 -25.12 -28.33
N MET A 259 27.42 -24.25 -28.80
CA MET A 259 28.83 -24.27 -28.39
C MET A 259 28.92 -23.91 -26.92
N THR A 260 28.85 -24.91 -26.03
CA THR A 260 29.32 -24.77 -24.65
C THR A 260 30.82 -24.52 -24.70
N ARG A 261 31.25 -23.38 -24.16
CA ARG A 261 32.66 -23.01 -24.10
C ARG A 261 33.14 -23.25 -22.67
N GLN A 262 34.23 -24.00 -22.52
CA GLN A 262 34.86 -24.18 -21.20
C GLN A 262 35.49 -22.87 -20.75
N VAL A 263 35.22 -22.50 -19.49
CA VAL A 263 35.80 -21.34 -18.82
C VAL A 263 36.40 -21.84 -17.52
N ASP A 264 37.68 -21.53 -17.30
CA ASP A 264 38.35 -21.88 -16.06
C ASP A 264 37.94 -20.89 -14.96
N LEU A 265 37.39 -21.43 -13.88
CA LEU A 265 37.01 -20.67 -12.69
C LEU A 265 37.93 -21.04 -11.52
N PRO A 266 38.29 -20.08 -10.65
CA PRO A 266 39.09 -20.39 -9.47
C PRO A 266 38.41 -21.45 -8.59
N PRO A 267 39.16 -22.44 -8.06
CA PRO A 267 38.60 -23.55 -7.30
C PRO A 267 37.88 -23.10 -6.02
N GLU A 268 38.32 -22.00 -5.40
CA GLU A 268 37.64 -21.41 -4.23
C GLU A 268 36.26 -20.83 -4.58
N THR A 269 36.09 -20.28 -5.79
CA THR A 269 34.81 -19.78 -6.27
C THR A 269 33.83 -20.94 -6.48
N ILE A 270 34.27 -22.02 -7.13
CA ILE A 270 33.45 -23.21 -7.33
C ILE A 270 33.03 -23.82 -6.00
N ARG A 271 33.97 -23.98 -5.05
CA ARG A 271 33.66 -24.52 -3.72
C ARG A 271 32.64 -23.65 -2.95
N SER A 272 32.71 -22.33 -3.10
CA SER A 272 31.76 -21.41 -2.48
C SER A 272 30.35 -21.56 -3.08
N VAL A 273 30.26 -21.72 -4.40
CA VAL A 273 28.99 -21.94 -5.09
C VAL A 273 28.43 -23.33 -4.78
N GLU A 274 29.27 -24.37 -4.77
CA GLU A 274 28.88 -25.73 -4.36
C GLU A 274 28.31 -25.76 -2.95
N GLY A 275 28.92 -25.02 -2.01
CA GLY A 275 28.41 -24.89 -0.65
C GLY A 275 27.05 -24.18 -0.55
N LEU A 276 26.70 -23.37 -1.56
CA LEU A 276 25.45 -22.61 -1.57
C LEU A 276 24.30 -23.37 -2.26
N VAL A 277 24.57 -24.06 -3.37
CA VAL A 277 23.52 -24.66 -4.21
C VAL A 277 23.64 -26.18 -4.41
N GLY A 278 24.69 -26.80 -3.89
CA GLY A 278 25.02 -28.21 -4.16
C GLY A 278 25.74 -28.40 -5.51
N PRO A 279 26.57 -29.45 -5.64
CA PRO A 279 27.43 -29.66 -6.81
C PRO A 279 26.65 -29.83 -8.13
N GLU A 280 25.45 -30.40 -8.08
CA GLU A 280 24.58 -30.62 -9.22
C GLU A 280 23.97 -29.32 -9.80
N ASN A 281 23.88 -28.25 -9.00
CA ASN A 281 23.22 -27.00 -9.41
C ASN A 281 24.20 -25.87 -9.73
N VAL A 282 25.52 -26.09 -9.61
CA VAL A 282 26.56 -25.07 -9.81
C VAL A 282 26.43 -24.39 -11.18
N SER A 283 26.29 -25.17 -12.25
CA SER A 283 26.20 -24.63 -13.62
C SER A 283 24.96 -23.75 -13.82
N ALA A 284 23.82 -24.17 -13.27
CA ALA A 284 22.57 -23.42 -13.39
C ALA A 284 22.63 -22.11 -12.59
N PHE A 285 23.21 -22.16 -11.39
CA PHE A 285 23.42 -20.98 -10.56
C PHE A 285 24.36 -19.95 -11.22
N VAL A 286 25.51 -20.40 -11.75
CA VAL A 286 26.47 -19.51 -12.42
C VAL A 286 25.84 -18.84 -13.64
N ALA A 287 25.06 -19.58 -14.44
CA ALA A 287 24.33 -19.01 -15.57
C ALA A 287 23.33 -17.95 -15.12
N ALA A 288 22.46 -18.27 -14.16
CA ALA A 288 21.44 -17.34 -13.66
C ALA A 288 22.05 -16.09 -13.00
N ALA A 289 23.15 -16.25 -12.24
CA ALA A 289 23.85 -15.14 -11.60
C ALA A 289 24.51 -14.22 -12.64
N ALA A 290 25.15 -14.79 -13.67
CA ALA A 290 25.75 -14.01 -14.76
C ALA A 290 24.68 -13.27 -15.58
N GLU A 291 23.56 -13.92 -15.90
CA GLU A 291 22.45 -13.29 -16.61
C GLU A 291 21.86 -12.12 -15.82
N ARG A 292 21.67 -12.30 -14.50
CA ARG A 292 21.19 -11.23 -13.61
C ARG A 292 22.12 -10.02 -13.60
N GLU A 293 23.43 -10.25 -13.49
CA GLU A 293 24.44 -9.18 -13.48
C GLU A 293 24.50 -8.45 -14.83
N VAL A 294 24.47 -9.18 -15.95
CA VAL A 294 24.43 -8.60 -17.30
C VAL A 294 23.16 -7.76 -17.48
N GLN A 295 22.01 -8.24 -17.02
CA GLN A 295 20.75 -7.50 -17.10
C GLN A 295 20.77 -6.24 -16.24
N SER A 296 21.31 -6.32 -15.02
CA SER A 296 21.48 -5.15 -14.13
C SER A 296 22.33 -4.07 -14.81
N ARG A 297 23.50 -4.43 -15.34
CA ARG A 297 24.39 -3.47 -16.01
C ARG A 297 23.82 -2.92 -17.31
N THR A 298 23.05 -3.73 -18.04
CA THR A 298 22.36 -3.26 -19.25
C THR A 298 21.31 -2.19 -18.90
N LEU A 299 20.58 -2.37 -17.80
CA LEU A 299 19.64 -1.37 -17.30
C LEU A 299 20.37 -0.08 -16.87
N ASP A 300 21.49 -0.19 -16.14
CA ASP A 300 22.28 0.99 -15.73
C ASP A 300 22.82 1.80 -16.93
N VAL A 301 23.22 1.13 -18.01
CA VAL A 301 23.68 1.76 -19.25
C VAL A 301 22.53 2.46 -19.99
N LEU A 302 21.34 1.85 -20.04
CA LEU A 302 20.16 2.47 -20.65
C LEU A 302 19.66 3.69 -19.85
N VAL A 303 19.76 3.63 -18.51
CA VAL A 303 19.45 4.79 -17.64
C VAL A 303 20.49 5.90 -17.84
N SER A 304 21.77 5.56 -17.96
CA SER A 304 22.86 6.54 -18.17
C SER A 304 22.83 7.19 -19.55
N SER A 305 22.47 6.46 -20.61
CA SER A 305 22.39 7.00 -21.98
C SER A 305 21.18 7.90 -22.20
N THR A 306 20.15 7.79 -21.36
CA THR A 306 18.98 8.69 -21.40
C THR A 306 19.34 10.09 -20.87
N GLY A 307 20.42 10.23 -20.08
CA GLY A 307 20.90 11.52 -19.56
C GLY A 307 21.76 12.36 -20.54
N GLU A 308 22.32 11.77 -21.60
CA GLU A 308 23.13 12.52 -22.59
C GLU A 308 22.30 13.18 -23.70
N VAL A 309 21.02 12.81 -23.86
CA VAL A 309 20.17 13.32 -24.94
C VAL A 309 19.58 14.72 -24.65
N GLU A 310 19.60 15.20 -23.40
CA GLU A 310 19.06 16.53 -23.05
C GLU A 310 20.01 17.71 -23.35
N HIS A 311 21.27 17.49 -23.77
CA HIS A 311 22.22 18.58 -24.01
C HIS A 311 22.45 18.97 -25.49
N ILE A 312 21.70 18.42 -26.46
CA ILE A 312 21.90 18.69 -27.91
C ILE A 312 20.73 19.45 -28.57
N THR A 313 20.01 20.30 -27.83
CA THR A 313 19.08 21.28 -28.44
C THR A 313 19.17 22.65 -27.79
N GLN A 314 20.32 23.32 -27.97
CA GLN A 314 20.39 24.78 -27.89
C GLN A 314 21.53 25.34 -28.76
N SER A 315 21.33 25.32 -30.08
CA SER A 315 21.94 26.27 -31.03
C SER A 315 21.26 26.12 -32.38
N GLY A 316 20.46 27.12 -32.74
CA GLY A 316 19.72 27.25 -33.98
C GLY A 316 18.82 28.48 -33.92
#